data_AF-A0AAP2RE86-F1
#
_entry.id   AF-A0AAP2RE86-F1
#
_cell.length_a   1.000
_cell.length_b   1.000
_cell.length_c   1.000
_cell.angle_alpha   90.00
_cell.angle_beta   90.00
_cell.angle_gamma   90.00
#
_symmetry.space_group_name_H-M   'P 1'
#
loop_
_entity.id
_entity.type
_entity.pdbx_description
1 polymer ?
#
loop_
_entity_poly.entity_id
_entity_poly.type
_entity_poly.pdbx_seq_one_letter_code
_entity_poly.pdbx_strand_id
1 'polypeptide(L)'
;MVKRTIEEINEKIRDGSVHVITAEEMTSLVQEVGVEEAARQVDVVTTGTFGAMCSSGAFLNFGHSDPPIKMQKVWLNDVEAYTGIAAIDAYIGATQISETKGIEYGGSHVIEDLISGKEVTLKATAYGTDCYPRKYVETSITINDINQAMMVNPRNGYQNYNSATNGSGKAIYTYMGTLLPHYGNITYSGAGVLSPLSNDPEYRTIGVGTRIFLGGAPGYIISEGTQHNPGSGFGTLAVTGDLKKMSRDYIRAASIYKYGTSMFVGLGIPIPILNDDMAKFTAVSDADIKTTIYDYSVPRRSKPALREVSYEELKSGMVDLNGKEVKTSSLSSFYNARKVAAELKSWIKGGKFFLSSPAENLTRQSLSKPMKESQVMPLVKDIMVRNVATIRRGFSVDEAAKKIIQDRFNHLPVVDDGGKLVGIVTAWDVSKAVALSKRDSLEPIMTKNVITIGPDDPVDLAVRLLERYNISALPVIDGDKKVIGIVTGEGLSKLLARGVQK
;
A
#
# COMPACT_ATOMS: atom_id res chain seq x y z
N MET A 1 33.34 -17.28 20.86
CA MET A 1 31.92 -17.17 20.49
C MET A 1 31.11 -16.86 21.73
N VAL A 2 30.34 -15.79 21.65
CA VAL A 2 29.38 -15.40 22.70
C VAL A 2 28.19 -16.34 22.62
N LYS A 3 27.72 -16.82 23.78
CA LYS A 3 26.48 -17.58 23.87
C LYS A 3 25.71 -17.09 25.08
N ARG A 4 24.53 -16.52 24.86
CA ARG A 4 23.63 -16.00 25.89
C ARG A 4 22.22 -16.53 25.66
N THR A 5 21.46 -16.56 26.74
CA THR A 5 20.04 -16.85 26.77
C THR A 5 19.24 -15.57 26.98
N ILE A 6 17.95 -15.62 26.65
CA ILE A 6 17.04 -14.48 26.89
C ILE A 6 16.86 -14.26 28.40
N GLU A 7 16.90 -15.34 29.17
CA GLU A 7 16.83 -15.33 30.64
C GLU A 7 17.99 -14.56 31.26
N GLU A 8 19.24 -14.84 30.85
CA GLU A 8 20.42 -14.10 31.31
C GLU A 8 20.35 -12.60 30.95
N ILE A 9 19.85 -12.26 29.76
CA ILE A 9 19.64 -10.86 29.37
C ILE A 9 18.55 -10.21 30.25
N ASN A 10 17.47 -10.93 30.54
CA ASN A 10 16.40 -10.45 31.42
C ASN A 10 16.87 -10.27 32.88
N GLU A 11 17.85 -11.03 33.35
CA GLU A 11 18.51 -10.79 34.64
C GLU A 11 19.27 -9.46 34.63
N LYS A 12 20.04 -9.19 33.57
CA LYS A 12 20.70 -7.89 33.38
C LYS A 12 19.73 -6.72 33.26
N ILE A 13 18.54 -6.94 32.68
CA ILE A 13 17.48 -5.93 32.65
C ILE A 13 16.97 -5.64 34.06
N ARG A 14 16.85 -6.68 34.89
CA ARG A 14 16.35 -6.57 36.27
C ARG A 14 17.33 -5.86 37.19
N ASP A 15 18.63 -6.11 37.05
CA ASP A 15 19.67 -5.48 37.87
C ASP A 15 20.18 -4.13 37.30
N GLY A 16 19.80 -3.79 36.06
CA GLY A 16 20.16 -2.53 35.39
C GLY A 16 21.52 -2.53 34.69
N SER A 17 22.22 -3.67 34.63
CA SER A 17 23.51 -3.83 33.95
C SER A 17 23.39 -4.06 32.44
N VAL A 18 22.18 -4.21 31.90
CA VAL A 18 21.94 -4.47 30.48
C VAL A 18 22.52 -3.39 29.56
N HIS A 19 23.28 -3.81 28.56
CA HIS A 19 23.77 -2.93 27.51
C HIS A 19 22.83 -2.95 26.30
N VAL A 20 22.05 -1.88 26.13
CA VAL A 20 21.07 -1.73 25.05
C VAL A 20 21.50 -0.60 24.13
N ILE A 21 21.53 -0.87 22.84
CA ILE A 21 21.75 0.12 21.78
C ILE A 21 20.67 0.00 20.69
N THR A 22 20.59 0.97 19.80
CA THR A 22 19.72 0.97 18.62
C THR A 22 20.42 0.30 17.43
N ALA A 23 19.66 -0.11 16.42
CA ALA A 23 20.24 -0.71 15.21
C ALA A 23 21.22 0.24 14.48
N GLU A 24 20.93 1.55 14.44
CA GLU A 24 21.88 2.53 13.88
C GLU A 24 23.20 2.57 14.67
N GLU A 25 23.14 2.55 16.00
CA GLU A 25 24.34 2.51 16.87
C GLU A 25 25.11 1.19 16.70
N MET A 26 24.42 0.07 16.48
CA MET A 26 25.05 -1.25 16.28
C MET A 26 25.88 -1.31 15.01
N THR A 27 25.36 -0.79 13.89
CA THR A 27 26.11 -0.70 12.62
C THR A 27 27.43 0.06 12.82
N SER A 28 27.41 1.20 13.51
CA SER A 28 28.62 1.98 13.80
C SER A 28 29.59 1.24 14.73
N LEU A 29 29.09 0.60 15.79
CA LEU A 29 29.92 -0.15 16.72
C LEU A 29 30.67 -1.29 16.02
N VAL A 30 29.98 -2.07 15.17
CA VAL A 30 30.62 -3.17 14.45
C VAL A 30 31.68 -2.69 13.46
N GLN A 31 31.51 -1.52 12.85
CA GLN A 31 32.54 -0.91 12.00
C GLN A 31 33.80 -0.52 12.79
N GLU A 32 33.65 -0.14 14.06
CA GLU A 32 34.75 0.30 14.91
C GLU A 32 35.50 -0.89 15.56
N VAL A 33 34.77 -1.82 16.18
CA VAL A 33 35.37 -2.89 17.01
C VAL A 33 35.25 -4.28 16.42
N GLY A 34 34.49 -4.45 15.34
CA GLY A 34 34.20 -5.75 14.72
C GLY A 34 33.06 -6.51 15.40
N VAL A 35 32.57 -7.55 14.71
CA VAL A 35 31.37 -8.33 15.11
C VAL A 35 31.56 -9.03 16.46
N GLU A 36 32.70 -9.71 16.65
CA GLU A 36 32.94 -10.51 17.86
C GLU A 36 32.97 -9.64 19.13
N GLU A 37 33.59 -8.46 19.03
CA GLU A 37 33.72 -7.56 20.16
C GLU A 37 32.40 -6.83 20.44
N ALA A 38 31.68 -6.40 19.41
CA ALA A 38 30.33 -5.87 19.56
C ALA A 38 29.37 -6.90 20.20
N ALA A 39 29.47 -8.17 19.81
CA ALA A 39 28.69 -9.26 20.40
C ALA A 39 28.96 -9.42 21.92
N ARG A 40 30.19 -9.15 22.38
CA ARG A 40 30.52 -9.18 23.81
C ARG A 40 29.97 -7.98 24.56
N GLN A 41 29.94 -6.80 23.95
CA GLN A 41 29.54 -5.56 24.61
C GLN A 41 28.03 -5.34 24.65
N VAL A 42 27.30 -5.81 23.64
CA VAL A 42 25.88 -5.52 23.46
C VAL A 42 25.00 -6.70 23.87
N ASP A 43 23.98 -6.44 24.68
CA ASP A 43 22.98 -7.44 25.08
C ASP A 43 21.73 -7.38 24.19
N VAL A 44 21.28 -6.17 23.83
CA VAL A 44 20.04 -5.96 23.04
C VAL A 44 20.22 -4.84 22.03
N VAL A 45 19.75 -5.09 20.80
CA VAL A 45 19.61 -4.08 19.75
C VAL A 45 18.13 -3.75 19.55
N THR A 46 17.74 -2.49 19.75
CA THR A 46 16.36 -2.05 19.55
C THR A 46 16.15 -1.52 18.13
N THR A 47 15.11 -2.02 17.50
CA THR A 47 14.67 -1.64 16.14
C THR A 47 13.38 -0.84 16.20
N GLY A 48 13.02 -0.17 15.12
CA GLY A 48 11.84 0.68 15.07
C GLY A 48 11.41 1.03 13.65
N THR A 49 10.11 0.99 13.40
CA THR A 49 9.51 1.48 12.16
C THR A 49 8.32 2.37 12.46
N PHE A 50 8.10 3.35 11.58
CA PHE A 50 6.91 4.20 11.58
C PHE A 50 6.55 4.51 10.13
N GLY A 51 5.60 3.76 9.60
CA GLY A 51 5.18 3.88 8.19
C GLY A 51 3.70 3.60 8.04
N ALA A 52 3.18 3.88 6.85
CA ALA A 52 1.79 3.59 6.50
C ALA A 52 1.54 2.08 6.51
N MET A 53 0.73 1.62 7.47
CA MET A 53 0.35 0.23 7.68
C MET A 53 -1.16 0.09 7.56
N CYS A 54 -1.66 0.09 6.33
CA CYS A 54 -3.10 0.01 6.03
C CYS A 54 -3.77 -1.26 6.58
N SER A 55 -3.03 -2.37 6.71
CA SER A 55 -3.50 -3.63 7.28
C SER A 55 -3.49 -3.60 8.81
N SER A 56 -4.20 -2.62 9.37
CA SER A 56 -4.36 -2.41 10.80
C SER A 56 -5.81 -2.14 11.17
N GLY A 57 -6.19 -2.39 12.41
CA GLY A 57 -7.55 -2.18 12.89
C GLY A 57 -7.73 -2.63 14.34
N ALA A 58 -8.95 -2.56 14.85
CA ALA A 58 -9.24 -2.90 16.23
C ALA A 58 -10.54 -3.66 16.40
N PHE A 59 -10.51 -4.68 17.26
CA PHE A 59 -11.70 -5.28 17.84
C PHE A 59 -12.17 -4.43 19.02
N LEU A 60 -13.46 -4.09 19.01
CA LEU A 60 -14.10 -3.27 20.03
C LEU A 60 -15.29 -4.03 20.62
N ASN A 61 -15.36 -4.09 21.94
CA ASN A 61 -16.50 -4.60 22.68
C ASN A 61 -17.21 -3.44 23.40
N PHE A 62 -18.45 -3.16 23.02
CA PHE A 62 -19.18 -1.96 23.47
C PHE A 62 -19.97 -2.15 24.77
N GLY A 63 -20.06 -3.38 25.30
CA GLY A 63 -21.05 -3.71 26.33
C GLY A 63 -22.47 -3.76 25.78
N HIS A 64 -23.38 -4.40 26.52
CA HIS A 64 -24.80 -4.40 26.18
C HIS A 64 -25.45 -3.09 26.58
N SER A 65 -26.31 -2.58 25.70
CA SER A 65 -27.31 -1.60 26.06
C SER A 65 -28.42 -2.23 26.93
N ASP A 66 -29.27 -1.40 27.52
CA ASP A 66 -30.53 -1.84 28.13
C ASP A 66 -31.72 -1.21 27.38
N PRO A 67 -32.66 -1.99 26.83
CA PRO A 67 -32.62 -3.44 26.64
C PRO A 67 -31.44 -3.91 25.77
N PRO A 68 -31.02 -5.20 25.86
CA PRO A 68 -29.85 -5.70 25.15
C PRO A 68 -30.05 -5.73 23.63
N ILE A 69 -28.96 -5.50 22.91
CA ILE A 69 -28.88 -5.48 21.45
C ILE A 69 -27.91 -6.53 20.93
N LYS A 70 -28.25 -7.13 19.79
CA LYS A 70 -27.36 -7.95 18.97
C LYS A 70 -27.05 -7.20 17.68
N MET A 71 -25.97 -6.42 17.71
CA MET A 71 -25.58 -5.51 16.65
C MET A 71 -25.34 -6.26 15.34
N GLN A 72 -26.15 -5.95 14.33
CA GLN A 72 -26.03 -6.51 12.99
C GLN A 72 -25.21 -5.60 12.06
N LYS A 73 -25.36 -4.30 12.20
CA LYS A 73 -24.50 -3.30 11.54
C LYS A 73 -24.13 -2.25 12.56
N VAL A 74 -22.88 -1.79 12.50
CA VAL A 74 -22.32 -0.80 13.43
C VAL A 74 -21.60 0.27 12.63
N TRP A 75 -21.75 1.52 13.07
CA TRP A 75 -20.99 2.65 12.58
C TRP A 75 -20.40 3.42 13.75
N LEU A 76 -19.17 3.91 13.55
CA LEU A 76 -18.47 4.81 14.45
C LEU A 76 -18.15 6.09 13.66
N ASN A 77 -18.79 7.22 13.99
CA ASN A 77 -18.71 8.46 13.20
C ASN A 77 -18.94 8.23 11.70
N ASP A 78 -20.01 7.50 11.35
CA ASP A 78 -20.37 7.09 9.98
C ASP A 78 -19.32 6.22 9.27
N VAL A 79 -18.39 5.61 10.00
CA VAL A 79 -17.47 4.59 9.49
C VAL A 79 -17.99 3.22 9.91
N GLU A 80 -18.32 2.38 8.93
CA GLU A 80 -18.80 1.02 9.20
C GLU A 80 -17.75 0.20 9.98
N ALA A 81 -18.17 -0.46 11.06
CA ALA A 81 -17.38 -1.47 11.75
C ALA A 81 -17.99 -2.85 11.47
N TYR A 82 -17.15 -3.81 11.09
CA TYR A 82 -17.57 -5.13 10.66
C TYR A 82 -18.05 -5.97 11.86
N THR A 83 -19.27 -6.46 11.77
CA THR A 83 -19.96 -7.24 12.81
C THR A 83 -19.97 -8.75 12.47
N GLY A 84 -20.81 -9.54 13.14
CA GLY A 84 -20.99 -10.97 12.86
C GLY A 84 -20.08 -11.89 13.67
N ILE A 85 -19.36 -11.35 14.65
CA ILE A 85 -18.38 -12.06 15.47
C ILE A 85 -18.95 -12.39 16.86
N ALA A 86 -19.87 -11.55 17.37
CA ALA A 86 -20.74 -11.80 18.52
C ALA A 86 -21.86 -10.74 18.57
N ALA A 87 -22.46 -10.48 19.74
CA ALA A 87 -23.61 -9.58 19.86
C ALA A 87 -23.26 -8.09 19.94
N ILE A 88 -22.11 -7.73 20.50
CA ILE A 88 -21.71 -6.34 20.81
C ILE A 88 -20.25 -6.07 20.43
N ASP A 89 -19.72 -6.91 19.55
CA ASP A 89 -18.34 -6.91 19.11
C ASP A 89 -18.30 -6.49 17.63
N ALA A 90 -17.41 -5.57 17.32
CA ALA A 90 -17.15 -5.14 15.94
C ALA A 90 -15.66 -4.95 15.69
N TYR A 91 -15.23 -5.17 14.45
CA TYR A 91 -13.88 -4.86 13.99
C TYR A 91 -13.91 -3.59 13.13
N ILE A 92 -13.14 -2.57 13.50
CA ILE A 92 -12.95 -1.38 12.66
C ILE A 92 -11.61 -1.45 11.94
N GLY A 93 -11.64 -1.49 10.61
CA GLY A 93 -10.46 -1.50 9.76
C GLY A 93 -9.96 -0.08 9.45
N ALA A 94 -8.64 0.15 9.50
CA ALA A 94 -8.04 1.47 9.28
C ALA A 94 -8.40 2.09 7.93
N THR A 95 -8.62 1.26 6.90
CA THR A 95 -8.93 1.69 5.53
C THR A 95 -10.43 1.83 5.25
N GLN A 96 -11.30 1.55 6.22
CA GLN A 96 -12.74 1.75 6.01
C GLN A 96 -13.01 3.25 5.88
N ILE A 97 -13.71 3.62 4.82
CA ILE A 97 -14.01 5.02 4.49
C ILE A 97 -15.32 5.43 5.17
N SER A 98 -15.39 6.69 5.62
CA SER A 98 -16.63 7.28 6.13
C SER A 98 -17.67 7.41 5.02
N GLU A 99 -18.92 7.04 5.32
CA GLU A 99 -20.05 7.19 4.40
C GLU A 99 -20.38 8.66 4.11
N THR A 100 -20.09 9.56 5.05
CA THR A 100 -20.44 10.99 4.95
C THR A 100 -19.27 11.88 4.56
N LYS A 101 -18.03 11.52 4.95
CA LYS A 101 -16.83 12.35 4.73
C LYS A 101 -15.90 11.82 3.63
N GLY A 102 -16.19 10.64 3.07
CA GLY A 102 -15.34 10.04 2.04
C GLY A 102 -13.89 9.87 2.51
N ILE A 103 -12.91 10.01 1.62
CA ILE A 103 -11.51 9.70 1.90
C ILE A 103 -10.84 10.59 2.96
N GLU A 104 -11.46 11.69 3.35
CA GLU A 104 -10.94 12.64 4.35
C GLU A 104 -11.13 12.12 5.79
N TYR A 105 -11.93 11.07 6.00
CA TYR A 105 -12.13 10.44 7.31
C TYR A 105 -12.46 8.95 7.15
N GLY A 106 -12.03 8.13 8.12
CA GLY A 106 -12.23 6.69 8.05
C GLY A 106 -11.80 5.98 9.32
N GLY A 107 -11.67 4.66 9.28
CA GLY A 107 -11.44 3.85 10.46
C GLY A 107 -10.15 4.19 11.20
N SER A 108 -9.10 4.58 10.49
CA SER A 108 -7.87 5.08 11.12
C SER A 108 -8.08 6.36 11.92
N HIS A 109 -8.98 7.23 11.47
CA HIS A 109 -9.32 8.48 12.15
C HIS A 109 -10.17 8.22 13.39
N VAL A 110 -11.14 7.29 13.29
CA VAL A 110 -11.89 6.82 14.48
C VAL A 110 -10.94 6.24 15.53
N ILE A 111 -9.98 5.41 15.11
CA ILE A 111 -8.98 4.84 16.01
C ILE A 111 -8.13 5.95 16.67
N GLU A 112 -7.60 6.91 15.90
CA GLU A 112 -6.83 8.03 16.46
C GLU A 112 -7.69 8.91 17.39
N ASP A 113 -8.95 9.15 17.05
CA ASP A 113 -9.88 9.93 17.86
C ASP A 113 -10.16 9.24 19.20
N LEU A 114 -10.42 7.93 19.20
CA LEU A 114 -10.58 7.13 20.42
C LEU A 114 -9.32 7.18 21.30
N ILE A 115 -8.14 6.93 20.73
CA ILE A 115 -6.86 6.99 21.47
C ILE A 115 -6.63 8.41 22.04
N SER A 116 -7.10 9.44 21.34
CA SER A 116 -7.02 10.83 21.79
C SER A 116 -8.08 11.20 22.85
N GLY A 117 -8.91 10.24 23.29
CA GLY A 117 -9.97 10.45 24.25
C GLY A 117 -11.16 11.25 23.73
N LYS A 118 -11.29 11.39 22.40
CA LYS A 118 -12.44 12.09 21.81
C LYS A 118 -13.68 11.21 21.83
N GLU A 119 -14.82 11.90 21.82
CA GLU A 119 -16.12 11.28 21.67
C GLU A 119 -16.33 10.81 20.22
N VAL A 120 -16.90 9.62 20.08
CA VAL A 120 -17.27 8.97 18.82
C VAL A 120 -18.73 8.55 18.90
N THR A 121 -19.52 8.88 17.89
CA THR A 121 -20.92 8.43 17.79
C THR A 121 -20.96 6.97 17.37
N LEU A 122 -21.47 6.11 18.26
CA LEU A 122 -21.79 4.71 18.00
C LEU A 122 -23.25 4.62 17.53
N LYS A 123 -23.46 4.10 16.33
CA LYS A 123 -24.77 3.73 15.80
C LYS A 123 -24.80 2.24 15.51
N ALA A 124 -25.85 1.53 15.91
CA ALA A 124 -26.03 0.14 15.55
C ALA A 124 -27.49 -0.22 15.25
N THR A 125 -27.67 -1.09 14.27
CA THR A 125 -28.97 -1.67 13.90
C THR A 125 -28.97 -3.17 14.13
N ALA A 126 -30.13 -3.74 14.44
CA ALA A 126 -30.32 -5.17 14.66
C ALA A 126 -31.71 -5.63 14.17
N TYR A 127 -31.84 -6.90 13.79
CA TYR A 127 -33.12 -7.50 13.43
C TYR A 127 -34.06 -7.72 14.63
N GLY A 128 -33.48 -7.80 15.84
CA GLY A 128 -34.17 -8.05 17.10
C GLY A 128 -34.55 -9.52 17.31
N THR A 129 -34.41 -10.00 18.53
CA THR A 129 -34.82 -11.35 18.99
C THR A 129 -35.37 -11.27 20.40
N ASP A 130 -35.91 -12.36 20.93
CA ASP A 130 -36.37 -12.41 22.33
C ASP A 130 -35.24 -12.09 23.32
N CYS A 131 -34.04 -12.64 23.10
CA CYS A 131 -32.87 -12.33 23.93
C CYS A 131 -32.29 -10.91 23.74
N TYR A 132 -32.59 -10.27 22.60
CA TYR A 132 -31.99 -9.00 22.17
C TYR A 132 -33.06 -8.14 21.51
N PRO A 133 -34.03 -7.61 22.28
CA PRO A 133 -35.22 -6.99 21.71
C PRO A 133 -34.92 -5.63 21.07
N ARG A 134 -33.83 -4.97 21.48
CA ARG A 134 -33.47 -3.65 20.95
C ARG A 134 -32.99 -3.77 19.50
N LYS A 135 -33.63 -3.03 18.60
CA LYS A 135 -33.32 -3.02 17.15
C LYS A 135 -32.45 -1.85 16.70
N TYR A 136 -32.32 -0.83 17.54
CA TYR A 136 -31.56 0.38 17.23
C TYR A 136 -30.92 0.97 18.49
N VAL A 137 -29.68 1.41 18.37
CA VAL A 137 -29.01 2.26 19.36
C VAL A 137 -28.18 3.31 18.63
N GLU A 138 -28.20 4.52 19.16
CA GLU A 138 -27.33 5.61 18.78
C GLU A 138 -26.93 6.33 20.06
N THR A 139 -25.63 6.46 20.29
CA THR A 139 -25.08 7.05 21.50
C THR A 139 -23.68 7.58 21.22
N SER A 140 -23.18 8.42 22.11
CA SER A 140 -21.79 8.84 22.15
C SER A 140 -20.98 7.96 23.09
N ILE A 141 -19.74 7.63 22.70
CA ILE A 141 -18.79 6.86 23.51
C ILE A 141 -17.39 7.44 23.40
N THR A 142 -16.58 7.24 24.43
CA THR A 142 -15.13 7.42 24.43
C THR A 142 -14.43 6.08 24.53
N ILE A 143 -13.10 6.05 24.41
CA ILE A 143 -12.32 4.81 24.62
C ILE A 143 -12.47 4.23 26.03
N ASN A 144 -12.86 5.05 27.02
CA ASN A 144 -13.07 4.59 28.39
C ASN A 144 -14.38 3.82 28.57
N ASP A 145 -15.39 4.11 27.74
CA ASP A 145 -16.70 3.44 27.74
C ASP A 145 -16.65 2.07 27.03
N ILE A 146 -15.58 1.81 26.27
CA ILE A 146 -15.35 0.53 25.58
C ILE A 146 -14.68 -0.45 26.54
N ASN A 147 -15.27 -1.64 26.71
CA ASN A 147 -14.76 -2.67 27.62
C ASN A 147 -13.39 -3.18 27.17
N GLN A 148 -13.30 -3.62 25.92
CA GLN A 148 -12.06 -4.07 25.28
C GLN A 148 -11.86 -3.33 23.97
N ALA A 149 -10.69 -2.74 23.80
CA ALA A 149 -10.24 -2.18 22.55
C ALA A 149 -8.89 -2.83 22.20
N MET A 150 -8.94 -3.86 21.36
CA MET A 150 -7.77 -4.67 21.02
C MET A 150 -7.34 -4.34 19.60
N MET A 151 -6.18 -3.70 19.44
CA MET A 151 -5.58 -3.55 18.13
C MET A 151 -5.17 -4.93 17.62
N VAL A 152 -5.65 -5.30 16.44
CA VAL A 152 -5.27 -6.55 15.77
C VAL A 152 -4.97 -6.23 14.33
N ASN A 153 -3.69 -6.32 14.00
CA ASN A 153 -3.17 -5.97 12.70
C ASN A 153 -2.74 -7.27 12.02
N PRO A 154 -3.46 -7.74 10.99
CA PRO A 154 -3.14 -9.00 10.33
C PRO A 154 -1.83 -8.95 9.55
N ARG A 155 -1.24 -7.77 9.34
CA ARG A 155 0.00 -7.59 8.59
C ARG A 155 0.65 -6.22 8.87
N ASN A 156 1.78 -6.23 9.53
CA ASN A 156 2.67 -5.11 9.81
C ASN A 156 4.13 -5.58 9.66
N GLY A 157 5.10 -4.68 9.89
CA GLY A 157 6.52 -5.04 9.96
C GLY A 157 7.01 -5.83 8.74
N TYR A 158 7.25 -5.13 7.63
CA TYR A 158 7.75 -5.76 6.40
C TYR A 158 9.27 -5.96 6.45
N GLN A 159 9.74 -7.10 5.92
CA GLN A 159 11.18 -7.38 5.74
C GLN A 159 11.80 -6.47 4.70
N ASN A 160 11.07 -6.30 3.60
CA ASN A 160 11.39 -5.38 2.53
C ASN A 160 10.10 -4.90 1.87
N TYR A 161 10.18 -3.80 1.15
CA TYR A 161 9.03 -3.22 0.46
C TYR A 161 9.44 -2.58 -0.85
N ASN A 162 8.54 -2.62 -1.83
CA ASN A 162 8.79 -2.13 -3.18
C ASN A 162 8.99 -0.60 -3.21
N SER A 163 9.81 -0.15 -4.16
CA SER A 163 9.85 1.25 -4.60
C SER A 163 8.98 1.43 -5.84
N ALA A 164 8.35 2.59 -5.97
CA ALA A 164 7.35 2.86 -6.99
C ALA A 164 7.68 4.11 -7.80
N THR A 165 7.52 4.02 -9.12
CA THR A 165 7.55 5.15 -10.05
C THR A 165 6.45 5.00 -11.10
N ASN A 166 6.36 5.94 -12.04
CA ASN A 166 5.30 5.99 -13.04
C ASN A 166 5.84 6.40 -14.42
N GLY A 167 5.88 5.43 -15.34
CA GLY A 167 6.32 5.64 -16.72
C GLY A 167 5.29 6.31 -17.63
N SER A 168 4.02 6.38 -17.22
CA SER A 168 2.95 6.94 -18.07
C SER A 168 3.02 8.46 -18.22
N GLY A 169 2.27 9.00 -19.18
CA GLY A 169 2.16 10.45 -19.42
C GLY A 169 1.21 11.20 -18.49
N LYS A 170 0.69 10.58 -17.43
CA LYS A 170 -0.23 11.22 -16.47
C LYS A 170 0.13 10.85 -15.04
N ALA A 171 -0.19 11.72 -14.08
CA ALA A 171 0.01 11.40 -12.67
C ALA A 171 -0.93 10.25 -12.27
N ILE A 172 -0.42 9.34 -11.45
CA ILE A 172 -1.20 8.26 -10.84
C ILE A 172 -1.19 8.41 -9.31
N TYR A 173 -2.31 8.04 -8.69
CA TYR A 173 -2.53 8.18 -7.25
C TYR A 173 -2.61 6.78 -6.64
N THR A 174 -1.71 6.48 -5.70
CA THR A 174 -1.51 5.13 -5.18
C THR A 174 -1.33 5.15 -3.67
N TYR A 175 -1.30 3.99 -3.03
CA TYR A 175 -0.88 3.90 -1.62
C TYR A 175 0.56 4.37 -1.39
N MET A 176 1.39 4.40 -2.44
CA MET A 176 2.75 4.94 -2.40
C MET A 176 2.77 6.48 -2.49
N GLY A 177 1.61 7.13 -2.54
CA GLY A 177 1.46 8.56 -2.76
C GLY A 177 1.23 8.88 -4.25
N THR A 178 1.42 10.15 -4.60
CA THR A 178 1.30 10.62 -5.98
C THR A 178 2.58 10.33 -6.75
N LEU A 179 2.46 9.60 -7.86
CA LEU A 179 3.57 9.30 -8.76
C LEU A 179 3.43 10.14 -10.03
N LEU A 180 4.43 10.97 -10.28
CA LEU A 180 4.47 11.95 -11.36
C LEU A 180 4.74 11.26 -12.71
N PRO A 181 4.20 11.82 -13.82
CA PRO A 181 4.44 11.28 -15.16
C PRO A 181 5.93 11.13 -15.50
N HIS A 182 6.23 10.25 -16.46
CA HIS A 182 7.55 10.14 -17.08
C HIS A 182 8.70 9.96 -16.08
N TYR A 183 8.49 9.07 -15.10
CA TYR A 183 9.42 8.78 -14.02
C TYR A 183 9.79 10.03 -13.21
N GLY A 184 8.83 10.93 -12.99
CA GLY A 184 9.09 12.23 -12.36
C GLY A 184 9.50 12.15 -10.89
N ASN A 185 9.17 11.05 -10.20
CA ASN A 185 9.61 10.75 -8.84
C ASN A 185 9.63 9.24 -8.59
N ILE A 186 10.33 8.86 -7.52
CA ILE A 186 10.30 7.54 -6.90
C ILE A 186 9.81 7.70 -5.47
N THR A 187 8.86 6.88 -5.05
CA THR A 187 8.44 6.80 -3.65
C THR A 187 8.76 5.41 -3.11
N TYR A 188 9.23 5.33 -1.87
CA TYR A 188 9.55 4.07 -1.22
C TYR A 188 9.03 4.06 0.23
N SER A 189 9.03 2.90 0.87
CA SER A 189 8.62 2.74 2.27
C SER A 189 9.53 1.72 2.95
N GLY A 190 9.73 1.87 4.25
CA GLY A 190 10.60 1.05 5.07
C GLY A 190 11.52 1.91 5.95
N ALA A 191 12.01 1.33 7.04
CA ALA A 191 12.83 2.03 8.02
C ALA A 191 14.34 1.85 7.79
N GLY A 192 14.75 1.20 6.69
CA GLY A 192 16.15 0.91 6.39
C GLY A 192 16.78 0.10 7.51
N VAL A 193 17.97 0.52 7.95
CA VAL A 193 18.73 -0.07 9.09
C VAL A 193 17.90 -0.25 10.38
N LEU A 194 16.87 0.57 10.62
CA LEU A 194 16.00 0.41 11.80
C LEU A 194 14.92 -0.67 11.64
N SER A 195 14.79 -1.28 10.47
CA SER A 195 13.77 -2.30 10.18
C SER A 195 13.98 -3.56 11.03
N PRO A 196 12.99 -3.98 11.84
CA PRO A 196 13.12 -5.17 12.68
C PRO A 196 13.50 -6.44 11.91
N LEU A 197 12.81 -6.69 10.80
CA LEU A 197 13.00 -7.91 9.99
C LEU A 197 14.25 -7.88 9.12
N SER A 198 14.87 -6.71 8.92
CA SER A 198 16.19 -6.62 8.29
C SER A 198 17.30 -6.98 9.28
N ASN A 199 17.07 -6.77 10.58
CA ASN A 199 18.01 -7.07 11.67
C ASN A 199 17.88 -8.50 12.21
N ASP A 200 16.82 -9.23 11.85
CA ASP A 200 16.65 -10.66 12.10
C ASP A 200 16.10 -11.35 10.83
N PRO A 201 16.90 -11.42 9.75
CA PRO A 201 16.43 -11.87 8.43
C PRO A 201 16.08 -13.36 8.37
N GLU A 202 16.44 -14.12 9.39
CA GLU A 202 16.18 -15.56 9.50
C GLU A 202 15.15 -15.92 10.57
N TYR A 203 14.54 -14.93 11.23
CA TYR A 203 13.55 -15.11 12.30
C TYR A 203 14.09 -15.94 13.49
N ARG A 204 15.36 -15.71 13.87
CA ARG A 204 16.00 -16.45 14.97
C ARG A 204 15.50 -16.05 16.35
N THR A 205 15.02 -14.81 16.48
CA THR A 205 14.54 -14.21 17.74
C THR A 205 13.11 -13.68 17.60
N ILE A 206 12.66 -13.42 16.36
CA ILE A 206 11.32 -12.95 16.03
C ILE A 206 10.41 -14.14 15.70
N GLY A 207 9.37 -14.33 16.50
CA GLY A 207 8.38 -15.39 16.32
C GLY A 207 7.05 -15.11 17.01
N VAL A 208 6.15 -16.08 16.96
CA VAL A 208 4.86 -16.00 17.69
C VAL A 208 5.16 -15.89 19.18
N GLY A 209 4.52 -14.93 19.85
CA GLY A 209 4.74 -14.65 21.27
C GLY A 209 5.87 -13.66 21.56
N THR A 210 6.68 -13.26 20.57
CA THR A 210 7.68 -12.20 20.77
C THR A 210 6.99 -10.89 21.19
N ARG A 211 7.41 -10.34 22.33
CA ARG A 211 6.93 -9.08 22.89
C ARG A 211 7.55 -7.92 22.15
N ILE A 212 6.73 -6.94 21.81
CA ILE A 212 7.11 -5.79 20.97
C ILE A 212 6.63 -4.46 21.57
N PHE A 213 7.18 -3.37 21.06
CA PHE A 213 6.59 -2.05 21.14
C PHE A 213 5.57 -1.91 20.01
N LEU A 214 4.32 -1.56 20.32
CA LEU A 214 3.26 -1.32 19.35
C LEU A 214 2.45 -0.08 19.76
N GLY A 215 2.50 0.98 18.94
CA GLY A 215 1.66 2.16 19.14
C GLY A 215 1.89 2.91 20.46
N GLY A 216 3.06 2.80 21.09
CA GLY A 216 3.32 3.39 22.40
C GLY A 216 2.98 2.50 23.59
N ALA A 217 2.58 1.25 23.35
CA ALA A 217 2.28 0.25 24.37
C ALA A 217 3.05 -1.06 24.13
N PRO A 218 3.16 -1.95 25.14
CA PRO A 218 3.55 -3.33 24.89
C PRO A 218 2.52 -4.04 24.01
N GLY A 219 3.02 -4.82 23.05
CA GLY A 219 2.23 -5.70 22.19
C GLY A 219 2.94 -7.04 21.97
N TYR A 220 2.36 -7.87 21.12
CA TYR A 220 2.89 -9.19 20.79
C TYR A 220 2.74 -9.50 19.30
N ILE A 221 3.67 -10.29 18.78
CA ILE A 221 3.51 -10.99 17.50
C ILE A 221 2.61 -12.20 17.74
N ILE A 222 1.56 -12.33 16.94
CA ILE A 222 0.56 -13.41 17.08
C ILE A 222 0.59 -14.41 15.94
N SER A 223 1.23 -14.07 14.81
CA SER A 223 1.39 -14.92 13.63
C SER A 223 2.37 -14.27 12.65
N GLU A 224 2.80 -15.00 11.62
CA GLU A 224 3.49 -14.46 10.43
C GLU A 224 2.64 -13.42 9.67
N GLY A 225 1.32 -13.47 9.85
CA GLY A 225 0.39 -12.55 9.22
C GLY A 225 0.09 -12.83 7.75
N THR A 226 -0.86 -12.07 7.22
CA THR A 226 -1.36 -12.27 5.85
C THR A 226 -0.34 -11.81 4.81
N GLN A 227 -0.31 -12.48 3.65
CA GLN A 227 0.63 -12.21 2.55
C GLN A 227 2.12 -12.39 2.92
N HIS A 228 2.42 -13.06 4.03
CA HIS A 228 3.77 -13.43 4.41
C HIS A 228 4.45 -14.22 3.27
N ASN A 229 5.56 -13.70 2.75
CA ASN A 229 6.27 -14.30 1.61
C ASN A 229 7.81 -14.13 1.75
N PRO A 230 8.41 -14.75 2.78
CA PRO A 230 9.84 -14.65 3.08
C PRO A 230 10.72 -15.23 1.96
N GLY A 231 10.23 -16.23 1.21
CA GLY A 231 10.97 -16.79 0.07
C GLY A 231 11.23 -15.77 -1.05
N SER A 232 10.45 -14.68 -1.09
CA SER A 232 10.67 -13.54 -2.00
C SER A 232 11.16 -12.27 -1.29
N GLY A 233 11.57 -12.37 -0.01
CA GLY A 233 12.00 -11.22 0.80
C GLY A 233 10.88 -10.32 1.31
N PHE A 234 9.61 -10.77 1.27
CA PHE A 234 8.43 -10.03 1.75
C PHE A 234 7.84 -10.68 3.00
N GLY A 235 8.69 -10.97 3.98
CA GLY A 235 8.24 -11.31 5.33
C GLY A 235 7.35 -10.21 5.93
N THR A 236 6.36 -10.63 6.70
CA THR A 236 5.42 -9.77 7.45
C THR A 236 5.21 -10.31 8.86
N LEU A 237 4.52 -9.55 9.70
CA LEU A 237 4.14 -9.93 11.06
C LEU A 237 2.67 -9.58 11.31
N ALA A 238 1.89 -10.48 11.91
CA ALA A 238 0.63 -10.11 12.55
C ALA A 238 0.89 -9.76 14.01
N VAL A 239 0.30 -8.67 14.47
CA VAL A 239 0.55 -8.13 15.81
C VAL A 239 -0.73 -7.74 16.52
N THR A 240 -0.69 -7.76 17.85
CA THR A 240 -1.77 -7.29 18.70
C THR A 240 -1.26 -6.48 19.88
N GLY A 241 -2.11 -5.60 20.40
CA GLY A 241 -1.86 -4.81 21.60
C GLY A 241 -3.14 -4.17 22.14
N ASP A 242 -3.05 -3.69 23.37
CA ASP A 242 -4.13 -3.00 24.06
C ASP A 242 -4.22 -1.55 23.56
N LEU A 243 -5.25 -1.24 22.75
CA LEU A 243 -5.44 0.07 22.14
C LEU A 243 -5.62 1.17 23.18
N LYS A 244 -6.18 0.83 24.36
CA LYS A 244 -6.43 1.80 25.45
C LYS A 244 -5.13 2.32 26.06
N LYS A 245 -4.00 1.64 25.85
CA LYS A 245 -2.67 2.03 26.33
C LYS A 245 -1.80 2.68 25.25
N MET A 246 -2.29 2.74 24.01
CA MET A 246 -1.54 3.32 22.90
C MET A 246 -1.61 4.85 22.94
N SER A 247 -0.73 5.50 22.19
CA SER A 247 -0.64 6.95 22.10
C SER A 247 -0.68 7.41 20.65
N ARG A 248 -1.30 8.56 20.43
CA ARG A 248 -1.33 9.23 19.13
C ARG A 248 0.05 9.60 18.61
N ASP A 249 1.07 9.68 19.48
CA ASP A 249 2.46 9.89 19.05
C ASP A 249 2.98 8.76 18.15
N TYR A 250 2.41 7.57 18.31
CA TYR A 250 2.84 6.35 17.62
C TYR A 250 1.73 5.72 16.77
N ILE A 251 0.50 6.24 16.84
CA ILE A 251 -0.63 5.87 15.97
C ILE A 251 -1.21 7.15 15.36
N ARG A 252 -1.09 7.31 14.04
CA ARG A 252 -1.61 8.49 13.33
C ARG A 252 -2.48 8.08 12.16
N ALA A 253 -3.67 8.67 12.06
CA ALA A 253 -4.48 8.53 10.88
C ALA A 253 -3.84 9.25 9.70
N ALA A 254 -4.12 8.76 8.50
CA ALA A 254 -3.69 9.39 7.26
C ALA A 254 -4.79 9.30 6.21
N SER A 255 -4.96 10.38 5.46
CA SER A 255 -5.72 10.42 4.21
C SER A 255 -4.74 10.58 3.06
N ILE A 256 -4.64 9.55 2.23
CA ILE A 256 -3.78 9.56 1.05
C ILE A 256 -4.61 10.07 -0.12
N TYR A 257 -4.23 11.24 -0.65
CA TYR A 257 -4.96 11.94 -1.70
C TYR A 257 -5.33 11.02 -2.87
N LYS A 258 -6.63 10.95 -3.19
CA LYS A 258 -7.24 10.12 -4.25
C LYS A 258 -6.98 8.60 -4.14
N TYR A 259 -6.46 8.13 -3.02
CA TYR A 259 -6.29 6.70 -2.75
C TYR A 259 -7.24 6.22 -1.65
N GLY A 260 -7.25 6.87 -0.48
CA GLY A 260 -8.10 6.48 0.64
C GLY A 260 -7.44 6.69 1.99
N THR A 261 -8.07 6.15 3.04
CA THR A 261 -7.55 6.25 4.41
C THR A 261 -6.52 5.16 4.69
N SER A 262 -5.56 5.48 5.55
CA SER A 262 -4.52 4.57 6.04
C SER A 262 -4.13 4.99 7.46
N MET A 263 -3.20 4.28 8.07
CA MET A 263 -2.72 4.55 9.42
C MET A 263 -1.22 4.38 9.50
N PHE A 264 -0.53 5.32 10.11
CA PHE A 264 0.87 5.18 10.49
C PHE A 264 0.96 4.54 11.86
N VAL A 265 1.76 3.48 11.95
CA VAL A 265 1.91 2.68 13.17
C VAL A 265 3.38 2.59 13.54
N GLY A 266 3.69 2.96 14.78
CA GLY A 266 4.97 2.74 15.43
C GLY A 266 5.09 1.30 15.91
N LEU A 267 6.07 0.57 15.40
CA LEU A 267 6.36 -0.82 15.78
C LEU A 267 7.86 -0.97 16.02
N GLY A 268 8.25 -1.48 17.18
CA GLY A 268 9.64 -1.73 17.54
C GLY A 268 9.82 -3.13 18.11
N ILE A 269 10.91 -3.80 17.75
CA ILE A 269 11.23 -5.14 18.24
C ILE A 269 12.62 -5.13 18.84
N PRO A 270 12.79 -5.62 20.08
CA PRO A 270 14.12 -5.79 20.65
C PRO A 270 14.72 -7.10 20.13
N ILE A 271 15.93 -7.01 19.58
CA ILE A 271 16.69 -8.15 19.05
C ILE A 271 17.77 -8.51 20.08
N PRO A 272 17.63 -9.65 20.80
CA PRO A 272 18.66 -10.09 21.74
C PRO A 272 19.91 -10.56 21.00
N ILE A 273 21.07 -10.12 21.46
CA ILE A 273 22.37 -10.56 20.92
C ILE A 273 22.78 -11.85 21.63
N LEU A 274 22.24 -12.96 21.12
CA LEU A 274 22.45 -14.29 21.69
C LEU A 274 23.82 -14.89 21.33
N ASN A 275 24.39 -14.46 20.20
CA ASN A 275 25.67 -14.93 19.66
C ASN A 275 26.21 -13.95 18.59
N ASP A 276 27.40 -14.27 18.08
CA ASP A 276 28.10 -13.51 17.05
C ASP A 276 27.29 -13.39 15.73
N ASP A 277 26.48 -14.39 15.36
CA ASP A 277 25.60 -14.32 14.19
C ASP A 277 24.51 -13.25 14.36
N MET A 278 23.89 -13.18 15.54
CA MET A 278 22.90 -12.14 15.83
C MET A 278 23.54 -10.75 15.78
N ALA A 279 24.74 -10.59 16.34
CA ALA A 279 25.48 -9.33 16.24
C ALA A 279 25.72 -8.93 14.77
N LYS A 280 26.12 -9.89 13.93
CA LYS A 280 26.31 -9.70 12.49
C LYS A 280 25.01 -9.29 11.78
N PHE A 281 23.89 -9.94 12.06
CA PHE A 281 22.60 -9.58 11.44
C PHE A 281 22.13 -8.19 11.84
N THR A 282 22.33 -7.81 13.11
CA THR A 282 21.96 -6.48 13.61
C THR A 282 22.92 -5.37 13.16
N ALA A 283 24.01 -5.71 12.47
CA ALA A 283 24.97 -4.75 11.93
C ALA A 283 24.68 -4.38 10.47
N VAL A 284 23.55 -4.82 9.91
CA VAL A 284 23.10 -4.49 8.55
C VAL A 284 23.11 -2.97 8.34
N SER A 285 23.62 -2.51 7.20
CA SER A 285 23.61 -1.10 6.82
C SER A 285 22.54 -0.80 5.78
N ASP A 286 22.21 0.47 5.55
CA ASP A 286 21.28 0.86 4.48
C ASP A 286 21.81 0.48 3.07
N ALA A 287 23.12 0.32 2.91
CA ALA A 287 23.74 -0.13 1.66
C ALA A 287 23.47 -1.63 1.38
N ASP A 288 23.34 -2.43 2.44
CA ASP A 288 23.07 -3.87 2.36
C ASP A 288 21.58 -4.17 2.08
N ILE A 289 20.68 -3.25 2.46
CA ILE A 289 19.25 -3.43 2.29
C ILE A 289 18.86 -2.96 0.89
N LYS A 290 18.48 -3.91 0.04
CA LYS A 290 18.10 -3.66 -1.36
C LYS A 290 16.61 -3.81 -1.60
N THR A 291 16.08 -3.07 -2.56
CA THR A 291 14.71 -3.21 -3.08
C THR A 291 14.68 -2.98 -4.58
N THR A 292 13.51 -3.14 -5.20
CA THR A 292 13.31 -2.94 -6.64
C THR A 292 12.37 -1.76 -6.90
N ILE A 293 12.75 -0.92 -7.86
CA ILE A 293 11.91 0.14 -8.41
C ILE A 293 11.01 -0.50 -9.47
N TYR A 294 9.70 -0.40 -9.26
CA TYR A 294 8.69 -0.89 -10.19
C TYR A 294 7.93 0.26 -10.85
N ASP A 295 7.53 0.07 -12.10
CA ASP A 295 6.58 0.97 -12.77
C ASP A 295 5.13 0.64 -12.37
N TYR A 296 4.50 1.53 -11.62
CA TYR A 296 3.12 1.42 -11.18
C TYR A 296 2.11 1.88 -12.23
N SER A 297 2.59 2.45 -13.34
CA SER A 297 1.74 2.85 -14.46
C SER A 297 1.00 1.67 -15.09
N VAL A 298 1.57 0.46 -14.99
CA VAL A 298 0.94 -0.77 -15.44
C VAL A 298 -0.09 -1.24 -14.39
N PRO A 299 -1.40 -1.25 -14.70
CA PRO A 299 -2.46 -1.59 -13.77
C PRO A 299 -2.61 -3.11 -13.60
N ARG A 300 -1.49 -3.80 -13.39
CA ARG A 300 -1.41 -5.24 -13.16
C ARG A 300 -0.70 -5.54 -11.84
N ARG A 301 -0.95 -6.75 -11.34
CA ARG A 301 -0.29 -7.30 -10.15
C ARG A 301 1.21 -7.48 -10.39
N SER A 302 1.59 -8.06 -11.52
CA SER A 302 2.98 -8.07 -11.96
C SER A 302 3.28 -6.71 -12.58
N LYS A 303 4.27 -6.02 -12.01
CA LYS A 303 4.72 -4.71 -12.46
C LYS A 303 6.09 -4.85 -13.11
N PRO A 304 6.40 -4.08 -14.16
CA PRO A 304 7.75 -4.06 -14.72
C PRO A 304 8.76 -3.64 -13.66
N ALA A 305 9.75 -4.50 -13.41
CA ALA A 305 10.92 -4.15 -12.61
C ALA A 305 11.85 -3.30 -13.48
N LEU A 306 12.28 -2.15 -12.96
CA LEU A 306 13.14 -1.23 -13.70
C LEU A 306 14.59 -1.34 -13.23
N ARG A 307 14.82 -1.31 -11.92
CA ARG A 307 16.16 -1.28 -11.32
C ARG A 307 16.16 -1.75 -9.86
N GLU A 308 17.18 -2.50 -9.46
CA GLU A 308 17.52 -2.77 -8.06
C GLU A 308 18.28 -1.57 -7.45
N VAL A 309 17.92 -1.19 -6.23
CA VAL A 309 18.44 0.01 -5.54
C VAL A 309 18.62 -0.28 -4.04
N SER A 310 19.63 0.30 -3.40
CA SER A 310 19.80 0.20 -1.94
C SER A 310 18.98 1.26 -1.17
N TYR A 311 18.75 1.03 0.12
CA TYR A 311 18.16 2.06 0.98
C TYR A 311 19.08 3.25 1.17
N GLU A 312 20.40 3.08 1.08
CA GLU A 312 21.37 4.17 1.11
C GLU A 312 21.15 5.12 -0.08
N GLU A 313 21.06 4.58 -1.30
CA GLU A 313 20.74 5.35 -2.49
C GLU A 313 19.38 6.04 -2.37
N LEU A 314 18.34 5.32 -1.92
CA LEU A 314 17.00 5.90 -1.72
C LEU A 314 17.00 7.03 -0.69
N LYS A 315 17.77 6.91 0.40
CA LYS A 315 17.88 7.90 1.47
C LYS A 315 18.73 9.12 1.07
N SER A 316 19.56 9.00 0.03
CA SER A 316 20.31 10.14 -0.51
C SER A 316 19.40 11.23 -1.10
N GLY A 317 18.16 10.88 -1.46
CA GLY A 317 17.17 11.78 -2.03
C GLY A 317 17.08 11.76 -3.57
N MET A 318 18.00 11.07 -4.25
CA MET A 318 18.04 10.94 -5.70
C MET A 318 18.52 9.55 -6.11
N VAL A 319 18.00 9.04 -7.24
CA VAL A 319 18.45 7.79 -7.86
C VAL A 319 18.57 8.00 -9.36
N ASP A 320 19.64 7.50 -9.99
CA ASP A 320 19.73 7.43 -11.45
C ASP A 320 18.78 6.36 -12.00
N LEU A 321 17.89 6.76 -12.90
CA LEU A 321 17.00 5.84 -13.60
C LEU A 321 17.11 6.10 -15.10
N ASN A 322 17.81 5.21 -15.80
CA ASN A 322 18.09 5.29 -17.24
C ASN A 322 18.84 6.58 -17.63
N GLY A 323 19.88 6.96 -16.86
CA GLY A 323 20.71 8.14 -17.14
C GLY A 323 20.04 9.47 -16.79
N LYS A 324 18.99 9.44 -15.96
CA LYS A 324 18.29 10.61 -15.45
C LYS A 324 18.20 10.53 -13.93
N GLU A 325 18.59 11.61 -13.26
CA GLU A 325 18.38 11.74 -11.82
C GLU A 325 16.89 11.94 -11.49
N VAL A 326 16.36 11.07 -10.63
CA VAL A 326 14.97 11.07 -10.18
C VAL A 326 14.92 11.22 -8.67
N LYS A 327 14.12 12.20 -8.19
CA LYS A 327 13.92 12.45 -6.76
C LYS A 327 13.24 11.26 -6.08
N THR A 328 13.76 10.87 -4.92
CA THR A 328 13.17 9.86 -4.06
C THR A 328 12.44 10.49 -2.88
N SER A 329 11.42 9.81 -2.34
CA SER A 329 10.72 10.23 -1.14
C SER A 329 10.23 9.02 -0.35
N SER A 330 10.47 9.03 0.96
CA SER A 330 10.01 7.97 1.87
C SER A 330 8.59 8.23 2.34
N LEU A 331 7.76 7.19 2.35
CA LEU A 331 6.51 7.15 3.08
C LEU A 331 6.68 6.76 4.56
N SER A 332 7.86 6.30 4.98
CA SER A 332 8.16 6.05 6.39
C SER A 332 8.85 7.27 7.02
N SER A 333 8.48 7.59 8.25
CA SER A 333 9.14 8.65 9.02
C SER A 333 10.33 8.06 9.76
N PHE A 334 11.54 8.34 9.27
CA PHE A 334 12.78 7.95 9.96
C PHE A 334 12.89 8.61 11.33
N TYR A 335 12.41 9.85 11.48
CA TYR A 335 12.37 10.54 12.78
C TYR A 335 11.53 9.76 13.80
N ASN A 336 10.32 9.35 13.43
CA ASN A 336 9.46 8.58 14.34
C ASN A 336 9.95 7.15 14.51
N ALA A 337 10.56 6.53 13.50
CA ALA A 337 11.20 5.22 13.63
C ALA A 337 12.33 5.23 14.68
N ARG A 338 13.17 6.28 14.68
CA ARG A 338 14.17 6.51 15.74
C ARG A 338 13.53 6.73 17.09
N LYS A 339 12.45 7.52 17.17
CA LYS A 339 11.69 7.72 18.42
C LYS A 339 11.17 6.39 18.97
N VAL A 340 10.67 5.48 18.12
CA VAL A 340 10.24 4.14 18.52
C VAL A 340 11.40 3.31 19.07
N ALA A 341 12.52 3.23 18.34
CA ALA A 341 13.70 2.47 18.79
C ALA A 341 14.26 3.02 20.10
N ALA A 342 14.35 4.34 20.24
CA ALA A 342 14.83 5.01 21.45
C ALA A 342 13.90 4.82 22.65
N GLU A 343 12.57 4.87 22.45
CA GLU A 343 11.60 4.62 23.51
C GLU A 343 11.67 3.17 24.01
N LEU A 344 11.75 2.21 23.08
CA LEU A 344 11.93 0.80 23.42
C LEU A 344 13.26 0.57 24.17
N LYS A 345 14.35 1.21 23.75
CA LYS A 345 15.65 1.22 24.45
C LYS A 345 15.50 1.75 25.88
N SER A 346 14.77 2.85 26.06
CA SER A 346 14.48 3.43 27.38
C SER A 346 13.69 2.47 28.28
N TRP A 347 12.67 1.79 27.74
CA TRP A 347 11.86 0.85 28.53
C TRP A 347 12.67 -0.36 29.01
N ILE A 348 13.56 -0.88 28.17
CA ILE A 348 14.42 -2.01 28.52
C ILE A 348 15.46 -1.59 29.55
N LYS A 349 16.19 -0.49 29.31
CA LYS A 349 17.17 0.03 30.28
C LYS A 349 16.53 0.39 31.62
N GLY A 350 15.27 0.83 31.61
CA GLY A 350 14.52 1.16 32.82
C GLY A 350 13.85 -0.03 33.51
N GLY A 351 14.06 -1.27 33.08
CA GLY A 351 13.45 -2.46 33.69
C GLY A 351 11.94 -2.57 33.52
N LYS A 352 11.35 -1.80 32.60
CA LYS A 352 9.89 -1.76 32.33
C LYS A 352 9.48 -2.74 31.23
N PHE A 353 10.44 -3.21 30.44
CA PHE A 353 10.21 -4.13 29.33
C PHE A 353 11.23 -5.26 29.35
N PHE A 354 10.72 -6.47 29.51
CA PHE A 354 11.50 -7.71 29.48
C PHE A 354 11.28 -8.41 28.14
N LEU A 355 12.33 -9.08 27.68
CA LEU A 355 12.34 -9.85 26.45
C LEU A 355 11.57 -11.16 26.65
N SER A 356 11.10 -11.73 25.55
CA SER A 356 10.41 -13.02 25.52
C SER A 356 10.98 -13.89 24.42
N SER A 357 11.20 -15.16 24.72
CA SER A 357 11.46 -16.18 23.70
C SER A 357 10.21 -16.40 22.83
N PRO A 358 10.35 -16.59 21.52
CA PRO A 358 9.22 -16.96 20.68
C PRO A 358 8.68 -18.32 21.12
N ALA A 359 7.36 -18.44 21.24
CA ALA A 359 6.68 -19.71 21.46
C ALA A 359 6.77 -20.59 20.21
N GLU A 360 6.73 -19.98 19.02
CA GLU A 360 6.94 -20.65 17.73
C GLU A 360 7.76 -19.76 16.79
N ASN A 361 8.68 -20.36 16.03
CA ASN A 361 9.46 -19.65 15.03
C ASN A 361 8.66 -19.43 13.75
N LEU A 362 8.91 -18.32 13.04
CA LEU A 362 8.33 -18.09 11.73
C LEU A 362 9.06 -18.91 10.66
N THR A 363 8.32 -19.34 9.63
CA THR A 363 8.92 -20.05 8.49
C THR A 363 9.68 -19.10 7.58
N ARG A 364 10.75 -19.59 6.96
CA ARG A 364 11.50 -18.86 5.91
C ARG A 364 11.04 -19.19 4.49
N GLN A 365 10.18 -20.19 4.33
CA GLN A 365 9.89 -20.80 3.04
C GLN A 365 8.46 -20.57 2.52
N SER A 366 7.62 -19.88 3.30
CA SER A 366 6.24 -19.59 2.88
C SER A 366 6.22 -18.71 1.61
N LEU A 367 5.22 -18.99 0.75
CA LEU A 367 4.95 -18.24 -0.47
C LEU A 367 3.49 -17.81 -0.48
N SER A 368 3.24 -16.51 -0.68
CA SER A 368 1.89 -15.97 -0.88
C SER A 368 1.45 -16.18 -2.33
N LYS A 369 0.32 -16.88 -2.53
CA LYS A 369 -0.24 -17.15 -3.86
C LYS A 369 -1.17 -16.02 -4.32
N PRO A 370 -1.31 -15.79 -5.64
CA PRO A 370 -2.42 -15.00 -6.18
C PRO A 370 -3.79 -15.52 -5.75
N MET A 371 -4.78 -14.64 -5.82
CA MET A 371 -6.18 -15.04 -5.88
C MET A 371 -6.40 -15.97 -7.10
N LYS A 372 -7.12 -17.07 -6.88
CA LYS A 372 -7.62 -17.91 -7.97
C LYS A 372 -8.82 -17.23 -8.63
N GLU A 373 -8.70 -16.92 -9.91
CA GLU A 373 -9.78 -16.31 -10.70
C GLU A 373 -10.46 -17.41 -11.53
N SER A 374 -11.78 -17.57 -11.37
CA SER A 374 -12.57 -18.51 -12.19
C SER A 374 -12.94 -17.93 -13.56
N GLN A 375 -12.90 -16.60 -13.67
CA GLN A 375 -13.10 -15.87 -14.92
C GLN A 375 -11.97 -14.84 -15.01
N VAL A 376 -11.24 -14.85 -16.12
CA VAL A 376 -10.20 -13.85 -16.38
C VAL A 376 -10.88 -12.63 -16.98
N MET A 377 -10.65 -11.47 -16.39
CA MET A 377 -11.13 -10.22 -16.96
C MET A 377 -10.50 -10.02 -18.35
N PRO A 378 -11.29 -9.76 -19.39
CA PRO A 378 -10.77 -9.57 -20.73
C PRO A 378 -9.86 -8.34 -20.79
N LEU A 379 -8.85 -8.41 -21.64
CA LEU A 379 -7.91 -7.33 -21.89
C LEU A 379 -8.28 -6.57 -23.16
N VAL A 380 -7.78 -5.35 -23.28
CA VAL A 380 -7.97 -4.53 -24.49
C VAL A 380 -7.57 -5.28 -25.75
N LYS A 381 -6.43 -5.99 -25.74
CA LYS A 381 -5.96 -6.77 -26.90
C LYS A 381 -6.88 -7.92 -27.32
N ASP A 382 -7.76 -8.36 -26.44
CA ASP A 382 -8.73 -9.43 -26.70
C ASP A 382 -9.97 -8.90 -27.44
N ILE A 383 -10.20 -7.58 -27.41
CA ILE A 383 -11.35 -6.92 -28.05
C ILE A 383 -10.99 -5.87 -29.10
N MET A 384 -9.77 -5.35 -29.09
CA MET A 384 -9.39 -4.25 -29.96
C MET A 384 -9.46 -4.66 -31.43
N VAL A 385 -9.88 -3.72 -32.27
CA VAL A 385 -9.75 -3.87 -33.72
C VAL A 385 -8.30 -3.59 -34.07
N ARG A 386 -7.57 -4.64 -34.50
CA ARG A 386 -6.14 -4.57 -34.84
C ARG A 386 -5.88 -3.84 -36.16
N ASN A 387 -6.76 -4.05 -37.15
CA ASN A 387 -6.69 -3.39 -38.45
C ASN A 387 -7.33 -2.00 -38.37
N VAL A 388 -6.69 -1.09 -37.64
CA VAL A 388 -7.15 0.29 -37.50
C VAL A 388 -6.72 1.12 -38.70
N ALA A 389 -7.66 1.79 -39.35
CA ALA A 389 -7.35 2.78 -40.37
C ALA A 389 -6.73 4.02 -39.70
N THR A 390 -5.49 4.36 -40.05
CA THR A 390 -4.80 5.59 -39.61
C THR A 390 -4.60 6.55 -40.78
N ILE A 391 -4.42 7.85 -40.49
CA ILE A 391 -4.11 8.87 -41.50
C ILE A 391 -2.86 9.65 -41.10
N ARG A 392 -2.02 10.03 -42.06
CA ARG A 392 -0.79 10.79 -41.72
C ARG A 392 -1.10 12.26 -41.49
N ARG A 393 -0.27 12.89 -40.66
CA ARG A 393 -0.25 14.35 -40.53
C ARG A 393 0.02 15.01 -41.89
N GLY A 394 -0.65 16.13 -42.16
CA GLY A 394 -0.50 16.89 -43.42
C GLY A 394 -1.53 16.55 -44.51
N PHE A 395 -2.37 15.53 -44.29
CA PHE A 395 -3.48 15.20 -45.19
C PHE A 395 -4.62 16.22 -45.05
N SER A 396 -5.45 16.29 -46.09
CA SER A 396 -6.64 17.15 -46.19
C SER A 396 -7.89 16.51 -45.58
N VAL A 397 -8.93 17.32 -45.37
CA VAL A 397 -10.25 16.85 -44.90
C VAL A 397 -10.91 15.94 -45.92
N ASP A 398 -10.74 16.22 -47.22
CA ASP A 398 -11.31 15.42 -48.30
C ASP A 398 -10.71 14.01 -48.35
N GLU A 399 -9.41 13.87 -48.06
CA GLU A 399 -8.76 12.56 -47.95
C GLU A 399 -9.23 11.78 -46.73
N ALA A 400 -9.41 12.44 -45.58
CA ALA A 400 -10.00 11.81 -44.41
C ALA A 400 -11.44 11.35 -44.67
N ALA A 401 -12.26 12.17 -45.37
CA ALA A 401 -13.61 11.80 -45.75
C ALA A 401 -13.65 10.55 -46.63
N LYS A 402 -12.78 10.49 -47.66
CA LYS A 402 -12.63 9.31 -48.51
C LYS A 402 -12.27 8.08 -47.69
N LYS A 403 -11.34 8.21 -46.75
CA LYS A 403 -10.86 7.10 -45.92
C LYS A 403 -11.92 6.59 -44.96
N ILE A 404 -12.71 7.48 -44.33
CA ILE A 404 -13.85 7.12 -43.47
C ILE A 404 -14.88 6.30 -44.26
N ILE A 405 -15.19 6.71 -45.49
CA ILE A 405 -16.17 6.02 -46.35
C ILE A 405 -15.64 4.66 -46.80
N GLN A 406 -14.39 4.60 -47.26
CA GLN A 406 -13.78 3.37 -47.78
C GLN A 406 -13.58 2.32 -46.69
N ASP A 407 -13.01 2.73 -45.56
CA ASP A 407 -12.59 1.79 -44.51
C ASP A 407 -13.72 1.53 -43.48
N ARG A 408 -14.86 2.24 -43.59
CA ARG A 408 -16.03 2.16 -42.69
C ARG A 408 -15.70 2.40 -41.21
N PHE A 409 -14.73 3.27 -40.94
CA PHE A 409 -14.37 3.69 -39.58
C PHE A 409 -14.84 5.11 -39.32
N ASN A 410 -15.46 5.33 -38.16
CA ASN A 410 -15.90 6.67 -37.73
C ASN A 410 -14.78 7.48 -37.05
N HIS A 411 -13.63 6.86 -36.78
CA HIS A 411 -12.54 7.42 -36.00
C HIS A 411 -11.22 7.10 -36.70
N LEU A 412 -10.45 8.12 -37.03
CA LEU A 412 -9.15 8.00 -37.67
C LEU A 412 -8.06 8.56 -36.76
N PRO A 413 -7.24 7.71 -36.13
CA PRO A 413 -6.01 8.15 -35.49
C PRO A 413 -5.07 8.80 -36.51
N VAL A 414 -4.63 10.02 -36.21
CA VAL A 414 -3.64 10.75 -37.00
C VAL A 414 -2.25 10.37 -36.49
N VAL A 415 -1.36 9.95 -37.38
CA VAL A 415 -0.01 9.48 -37.06
C VAL A 415 1.09 10.28 -37.75
N ASP A 416 2.29 10.29 -37.18
CA ASP A 416 3.50 10.77 -37.85
C ASP A 416 4.08 9.72 -38.81
N ASP A 417 5.22 10.04 -39.46
CA ASP A 417 5.89 9.13 -40.38
C ASP A 417 6.44 7.86 -39.69
N GLY A 418 6.66 7.90 -38.37
CA GLY A 418 7.05 6.77 -37.55
C GLY A 418 5.88 5.93 -37.04
N GLY A 419 4.63 6.27 -37.39
CA GLY A 419 3.41 5.61 -36.94
C GLY A 419 2.98 5.97 -35.52
N LYS A 420 3.58 7.00 -34.90
CA LYS A 420 3.23 7.46 -33.56
C LYS A 420 1.98 8.33 -33.61
N LEU A 421 1.12 8.18 -32.61
CA LEU A 421 -0.11 8.95 -32.51
C LEU A 421 0.18 10.44 -32.26
N VAL A 422 -0.37 11.32 -33.11
CA VAL A 422 -0.26 12.79 -33.00
C VAL A 422 -1.62 13.49 -32.91
N GLY A 423 -2.72 12.80 -33.21
CA GLY A 423 -4.06 13.33 -33.08
C GLY A 423 -5.14 12.29 -33.40
N ILE A 424 -6.40 12.68 -33.33
CA ILE A 424 -7.53 11.88 -33.81
C ILE A 424 -8.56 12.80 -34.48
N VAL A 425 -9.17 12.33 -35.55
CA VAL A 425 -10.33 12.97 -36.21
C VAL A 425 -11.49 11.99 -36.28
N THR A 426 -12.69 12.49 -36.08
CA THR A 426 -13.92 11.70 -36.20
C THR A 426 -14.70 12.07 -37.47
N ALA A 427 -15.63 11.20 -37.87
CA ALA A 427 -16.56 11.50 -38.96
C ALA A 427 -17.34 12.80 -38.74
N TRP A 428 -17.63 13.14 -37.48
CA TRP A 428 -18.27 14.40 -37.11
C TRP A 428 -17.35 15.60 -37.37
N ASP A 429 -16.08 15.52 -36.99
CA ASP A 429 -15.10 16.62 -37.22
C ASP A 429 -14.92 16.88 -38.71
N VAL A 430 -14.80 15.81 -39.51
CA VAL A 430 -14.69 15.87 -40.96
C VAL A 430 -15.96 16.46 -41.57
N SER A 431 -17.15 15.98 -41.18
CA SER A 431 -18.45 16.49 -41.67
C SER A 431 -18.60 17.99 -41.38
N LYS A 432 -18.28 18.42 -40.16
CA LYS A 432 -18.30 19.82 -39.76
C LYS A 432 -17.33 20.68 -40.57
N ALA A 433 -16.12 20.18 -40.83
CA ALA A 433 -15.12 20.88 -41.61
C ALA A 433 -15.54 21.05 -43.08
N VAL A 434 -16.12 20.00 -43.68
CA VAL A 434 -16.70 20.03 -45.04
C VAL A 434 -17.82 21.05 -45.14
N ALA A 435 -18.72 21.10 -44.15
CA ALA A 435 -19.85 22.04 -44.11
C ALA A 435 -19.41 23.50 -43.95
N LEU A 436 -18.29 23.74 -43.25
CA LEU A 436 -17.70 25.06 -43.06
C LEU A 436 -16.70 25.45 -44.16
N SER A 437 -16.59 24.67 -45.23
CA SER A 437 -15.64 24.87 -46.33
C SER A 437 -14.17 24.97 -45.88
N LYS A 438 -13.80 24.34 -44.76
CA LYS A 438 -12.43 24.28 -44.23
C LYS A 438 -11.82 22.93 -44.59
N ARG A 439 -11.35 22.77 -45.83
CA ARG A 439 -10.97 21.45 -46.37
C ARG A 439 -9.46 21.19 -46.46
N ASP A 440 -8.65 22.24 -46.33
CA ASP A 440 -7.24 22.20 -46.72
C ASP A 440 -6.35 21.37 -45.79
N SER A 441 -6.67 21.28 -44.49
CA SER A 441 -5.83 20.57 -43.51
C SER A 441 -6.65 19.95 -42.38
N LEU A 442 -6.18 18.79 -41.89
CA LEU A 442 -6.71 18.13 -40.69
C LEU A 442 -6.27 18.79 -39.37
N GLU A 443 -5.16 19.54 -39.38
CA GLU A 443 -4.54 20.06 -38.15
C GLU A 443 -5.44 21.00 -37.33
N PRO A 444 -6.30 21.85 -37.93
CA PRO A 444 -7.23 22.69 -37.19
C PRO A 444 -8.42 21.93 -36.59
N ILE A 445 -8.71 20.72 -37.07
CA ILE A 445 -9.91 19.96 -36.69
C ILE A 445 -9.57 18.73 -35.84
N MET A 446 -8.31 18.28 -35.84
CA MET A 446 -7.89 17.14 -35.05
C MET A 446 -7.79 17.45 -33.56
N THR A 447 -8.19 16.49 -32.74
CA THR A 447 -7.92 16.53 -31.30
C THR A 447 -6.49 16.05 -31.06
N LYS A 448 -5.63 16.92 -30.54
CA LYS A 448 -4.20 16.61 -30.30
C LYS A 448 -3.96 15.84 -29.00
N ASN A 449 -4.70 16.18 -27.94
CA ASN A 449 -4.61 15.50 -26.65
C ASN A 449 -5.51 14.27 -26.65
N VAL A 450 -5.07 13.22 -27.33
CA VAL A 450 -5.84 12.00 -27.50
C VAL A 450 -5.80 11.15 -26.23
N ILE A 451 -6.97 10.72 -25.75
CA ILE A 451 -7.05 9.72 -24.69
C ILE A 451 -6.79 8.35 -25.31
N THR A 452 -5.79 7.63 -24.80
CA THR A 452 -5.35 6.33 -25.31
C THR A 452 -5.41 5.25 -24.24
N ILE A 453 -5.24 4.00 -24.69
CA ILE A 453 -5.16 2.84 -23.81
C ILE A 453 -4.09 1.85 -24.32
N GLY A 454 -3.51 1.05 -23.43
CA GLY A 454 -2.56 0.00 -23.79
C GLY A 454 -3.25 -1.33 -24.13
N PRO A 455 -2.62 -2.22 -24.91
CA PRO A 455 -3.18 -3.52 -25.28
C PRO A 455 -3.37 -4.45 -24.06
N ASP A 456 -2.58 -4.23 -23.02
CA ASP A 456 -2.56 -5.02 -21.80
C ASP A 456 -3.40 -4.43 -20.67
N ASP A 457 -4.08 -3.30 -20.91
CA ASP A 457 -5.01 -2.73 -19.94
C ASP A 457 -6.31 -3.56 -19.84
N PRO A 458 -6.98 -3.56 -18.68
CA PRO A 458 -8.29 -4.19 -18.53
C PRO A 458 -9.36 -3.50 -19.38
N VAL A 459 -10.29 -4.28 -19.93
CA VAL A 459 -11.41 -3.74 -20.72
C VAL A 459 -12.26 -2.73 -19.93
N ASP A 460 -12.46 -2.95 -18.62
CA ASP A 460 -13.19 -2.01 -17.76
C ASP A 460 -12.53 -0.62 -17.69
N LEU A 461 -11.19 -0.55 -17.85
CA LEU A 461 -10.52 0.75 -17.96
C LEU A 461 -10.94 1.46 -19.25
N ALA A 462 -11.08 0.73 -20.36
CA ALA A 462 -11.58 1.29 -21.61
C ALA A 462 -13.00 1.87 -21.43
N VAL A 463 -13.91 1.11 -20.81
CA VAL A 463 -15.29 1.55 -20.53
C VAL A 463 -15.28 2.85 -19.72
N ARG A 464 -14.55 2.88 -18.59
CA ARG A 464 -14.47 4.07 -17.74
C ARG A 464 -13.88 5.29 -18.45
N LEU A 465 -12.90 5.10 -19.33
CA LEU A 465 -12.30 6.19 -20.08
C LEU A 465 -13.28 6.74 -21.14
N LEU A 466 -13.99 5.86 -21.85
CA LEU A 466 -15.03 6.26 -22.81
C LEU A 466 -16.14 7.09 -22.11
N GLU A 467 -16.64 6.61 -20.97
CA GLU A 467 -17.68 7.30 -20.20
C GLU A 467 -17.17 8.63 -19.62
N ARG A 468 -16.03 8.62 -18.93
CA ARG A 468 -15.48 9.81 -18.24
C ARG A 468 -15.23 10.96 -19.20
N TYR A 469 -14.65 10.67 -20.37
CA TYR A 469 -14.31 11.69 -21.35
C TYR A 469 -15.40 11.92 -22.39
N ASN A 470 -16.53 11.19 -22.28
CA ASN A 470 -17.64 11.23 -23.24
C ASN A 470 -17.17 11.06 -24.69
N ILE A 471 -16.32 10.05 -24.91
CA ILE A 471 -15.75 9.71 -26.23
C ILE A 471 -16.20 8.31 -26.64
N SER A 472 -16.26 8.07 -27.95
CA SER A 472 -16.80 6.83 -28.52
C SER A 472 -15.72 5.83 -28.99
N ALA A 473 -14.44 6.21 -28.95
CA ALA A 473 -13.32 5.31 -29.23
C ALA A 473 -12.03 5.71 -28.49
N LEU A 474 -11.17 4.72 -28.29
CA LEU A 474 -9.83 4.86 -27.71
C LEU A 474 -8.81 4.21 -28.65
N PRO A 475 -7.86 4.97 -29.21
CA PRO A 475 -6.70 4.37 -29.87
C PRO A 475 -5.89 3.54 -28.88
N VAL A 476 -5.54 2.33 -29.32
CA VAL A 476 -4.64 1.44 -28.58
C VAL A 476 -3.22 1.70 -29.04
N ILE A 477 -2.34 2.02 -28.09
CA ILE A 477 -0.93 2.31 -28.39
C ILE A 477 0.01 1.34 -27.69
N ASP A 478 1.16 1.07 -28.29
CA ASP A 478 2.27 0.34 -27.66
C ASP A 478 3.17 1.25 -26.81
N GLY A 479 4.25 0.69 -26.24
CA GLY A 479 5.22 1.41 -25.44
C GLY A 479 5.96 2.54 -26.18
N ASP A 480 6.04 2.47 -27.51
CA ASP A 480 6.67 3.47 -28.38
C ASP A 480 5.67 4.54 -28.87
N LYS A 481 4.44 4.52 -28.36
CA LYS A 481 3.29 5.35 -28.77
C LYS A 481 2.80 5.09 -30.20
N LYS A 482 3.13 3.95 -30.80
CA LYS A 482 2.60 3.56 -32.11
C LYS A 482 1.18 3.06 -31.96
N VAL A 483 0.32 3.41 -32.91
CA VAL A 483 -1.07 2.95 -32.93
C VAL A 483 -1.12 1.50 -33.41
N ILE A 484 -1.60 0.59 -32.56
CA ILE A 484 -1.68 -0.85 -32.83
C ILE A 484 -3.12 -1.39 -32.85
N GLY A 485 -4.09 -0.52 -32.57
CA GLY A 485 -5.51 -0.87 -32.65
C GLY A 485 -6.42 0.27 -32.20
N ILE A 486 -7.72 -0.01 -32.15
CA ILE A 486 -8.72 0.89 -31.60
C ILE A 486 -9.80 0.10 -30.85
N VAL A 487 -10.27 0.63 -29.73
CA VAL A 487 -11.44 0.13 -28.99
C VAL A 487 -12.59 1.10 -29.19
N THR A 488 -13.77 0.60 -29.52
CA THR A 488 -14.99 1.40 -29.70
C THR A 488 -16.10 0.88 -28.79
N GLY A 489 -17.12 1.72 -28.54
CA GLY A 489 -18.32 1.29 -27.81
C GLY A 489 -19.01 0.07 -28.45
N GLU A 490 -19.00 -0.04 -29.78
CA GLU A 490 -19.54 -1.21 -30.49
C GLU A 490 -18.72 -2.49 -30.22
N GLY A 491 -17.39 -2.38 -30.19
CA GLY A 491 -16.49 -3.48 -29.85
C GLY A 491 -16.74 -4.01 -28.43
N LEU A 492 -17.02 -3.10 -27.49
CA LEU A 492 -17.37 -3.45 -26.11
C LEU A 492 -18.74 -4.14 -26.02
N SER A 493 -19.75 -3.67 -26.78
CA SER A 493 -21.07 -4.28 -26.81
C SER A 493 -21.05 -5.74 -27.28
N LYS A 494 -20.14 -6.09 -28.21
CA LYS A 494 -19.97 -7.48 -28.68
C LYS A 494 -19.42 -8.41 -27.59
N LEU A 495 -18.68 -7.88 -26.62
CA LEU A 495 -18.18 -8.66 -25.48
C LEU A 495 -19.30 -8.99 -24.49
N LEU A 496 -20.16 -8.02 -24.17
CA LEU A 496 -21.34 -8.24 -23.32
C LEU A 496 -22.26 -9.32 -23.91
N ALA A 497 -22.51 -9.28 -25.21
CA ALA A 497 -23.33 -10.29 -25.89
C ALA A 497 -22.75 -11.72 -25.81
N ARG A 498 -21.42 -11.86 -25.73
CA ARG A 498 -20.74 -13.16 -25.54
C ARG A 498 -20.72 -13.61 -24.08
N GLY A 499 -20.74 -12.67 -23.13
CA GLY A 499 -20.76 -12.95 -21.69
C GLY A 499 -22.13 -13.36 -21.13
N VAL A 500 -23.22 -13.01 -21.83
CA VAL A 500 -24.61 -13.41 -21.46
C VAL A 500 -24.93 -14.85 -21.91
N GLN A 501 -24.09 -15.47 -22.74
CA GLN A 501 -24.17 -16.90 -23.06
C GLN A 501 -23.26 -17.73 -22.13
N LYS A 502 -23.57 -17.77 -20.83
CA LYS A 502 -23.09 -18.85 -19.94
C LYS A 502 -24.11 -19.16 -18.86
#